data_AF-P53266-F1
#
_entry.id   AF-P53266-F1
#
_cell.length_a   1.000
_cell.length_b   1.000
_cell.length_c   1.000
_cell.angle_alpha   90.00
_cell.angle_beta   90.00
_cell.angle_gamma   90.00
#
_symmetry.space_group_name_H-M   'P 1'
#
loop_
_entity.id
_entity.type
_entity.pdbx_description
1 polymer ?
#
loop_
_entity_poly.entity_id
_entity_poly.type
_entity_poly.pdbx_seq_one_letter_code
_entity_poly.pdbx_strand_id
1 'polypeptide(L)'
;MSLLGARSTYRWFSIAASIPTKNAIGKSTYLLASRNQQYRGIITSTVDWKPIKTGKSPNDDSRRERSFGKKIVLGLMFAMPIISFYLGTWQVRRLKWKTKLIAACETKLTYEPIPLPKSFTPDMCEDWEYRKVILTGHFLHNEEMFVGPRKKNGEKGYFLFTPFIRDDTGEKVLIERGWISEEKVAPDSRNLHHLSLPQEEHLKVVCLVRPPKKRGSLQWAKKDPNSRLWQVPDIYDMARSSGCTPIQFQALYDMKDHPIIEEHTRNEASQNNSTSSLWKFWKREPTTAVNGTQAVDNNTSKPRSRQEMPTDQTIEFDERQFIKAGVPIGRKPTIDLKNNHLQYLVTWYGLSFLSTIFLIVALRKAKRGGVVSQDQLMKEKLKHSRKYM
;
A
#
# COMPACT_ATOMS: atom_id res chain seq x y z
N MET A 1 3.29 1.93 31.86
CA MET A 1 4.55 1.90 31.09
C MET A 1 4.28 2.52 29.73
N SER A 2 4.75 3.75 29.54
CA SER A 2 4.37 4.66 28.43
C SER A 2 5.04 4.27 27.12
N LEU A 3 4.26 4.01 26.06
CA LEU A 3 4.73 3.86 24.68
C LEU A 3 4.16 4.99 23.82
N LEU A 4 4.96 6.05 23.67
CA LEU A 4 4.75 7.14 22.73
C LEU A 4 5.01 6.67 21.29
N GLY A 5 3.93 6.46 20.53
CA GLY A 5 3.98 6.24 19.08
C GLY A 5 4.10 7.54 18.30
N ALA A 6 5.33 7.90 17.89
CA ALA A 6 5.57 9.04 17.01
C ALA A 6 5.24 8.71 15.54
N ARG A 7 4.06 9.14 15.06
CA ARG A 7 3.77 9.27 13.62
C ARG A 7 4.44 10.54 13.09
N SER A 8 5.47 10.41 12.26
CA SER A 8 6.06 11.53 11.53
C SER A 8 5.74 11.43 10.04
N THR A 9 4.91 12.37 9.59
CA THR A 9 4.53 12.65 8.21
C THR A 9 5.65 13.37 7.46
N TYR A 10 6.06 12.88 6.29
CA TYR A 10 6.81 13.70 5.33
C TYR A 10 6.22 13.55 3.92
N ARG A 11 5.62 14.65 3.45
CA ARG A 11 5.08 14.88 2.11
C ARG A 11 5.69 16.21 1.61
N TRP A 12 6.71 16.13 0.76
CA TRP A 12 7.29 17.26 0.00
C TRP A 12 7.86 16.68 -1.31
N PHE A 13 7.83 17.27 -2.50
CA PHE A 13 7.12 18.38 -3.14
C PHE A 13 7.35 18.15 -4.66
N SER A 14 6.38 18.47 -5.52
CA SER A 14 6.49 18.40 -6.98
C SER A 14 6.48 19.83 -7.51
N ILE A 15 7.53 20.28 -8.20
CA ILE A 15 7.53 21.54 -8.95
C ILE A 15 8.26 21.30 -10.29
N ALA A 16 7.49 21.45 -11.37
CA ALA A 16 7.94 21.63 -12.73
C ALA A 16 7.91 23.13 -13.06
N ALA A 17 8.89 23.61 -13.83
CA ALA A 17 8.81 24.91 -14.51
C ALA A 17 9.60 24.87 -15.83
N SER A 18 9.06 25.57 -16.82
CA SER A 18 9.23 25.44 -18.26
C SER A 18 10.08 26.58 -18.86
N ILE A 19 11.01 26.25 -19.78
CA ILE A 19 11.37 26.81 -21.13
C ILE A 19 10.82 28.25 -21.44
N PRO A 20 11.55 29.23 -22.08
CA PRO A 20 12.13 29.08 -23.44
C PRO A 20 13.36 29.92 -23.88
N THR A 21 13.83 29.57 -25.09
CA THR A 21 14.90 30.12 -25.95
C THR A 21 14.50 31.42 -26.69
N LYS A 22 15.49 32.27 -27.05
CA LYS A 22 15.40 33.29 -28.12
C LYS A 22 16.71 33.43 -28.90
N ASN A 23 16.54 33.76 -30.18
CA ASN A 23 17.48 33.78 -31.32
C ASN A 23 18.21 35.14 -31.51
N ALA A 24 19.10 35.13 -32.53
CA ALA A 24 19.49 36.21 -33.48
C ALA A 24 20.96 36.67 -33.32
N ILE A 25 21.91 36.29 -34.21
CA ILE A 25 22.16 36.67 -35.62
C ILE A 25 22.60 38.13 -35.79
N GLY A 26 23.86 38.32 -36.19
CA GLY A 26 24.42 39.57 -36.72
C GLY A 26 25.77 39.32 -37.41
N LYS A 27 25.78 39.36 -38.75
CA LYS A 27 26.93 39.20 -39.66
C LYS A 27 27.64 40.53 -39.90
N SER A 28 28.95 40.53 -40.17
CA SER A 28 29.66 41.34 -41.20
C SER A 28 31.19 41.18 -41.04
N THR A 29 31.90 40.42 -41.88
CA THR A 29 32.75 40.89 -43.01
C THR A 29 33.51 42.19 -42.78
N TYR A 30 34.86 42.19 -42.89
CA TYR A 30 35.68 43.03 -43.80
C TYR A 30 37.18 42.67 -43.69
N LEU A 31 37.72 42.25 -44.84
CA LEU A 31 38.99 42.65 -45.48
C LEU A 31 40.34 42.60 -44.74
N LEU A 32 41.25 41.84 -45.38
CA LEU A 32 42.71 41.95 -45.29
C LEU A 32 43.18 43.40 -45.49
N ALA A 33 43.94 43.93 -44.54
CA ALA A 33 44.83 45.05 -44.76
C ALA A 33 46.19 44.73 -44.14
N SER A 34 47.14 44.41 -45.02
CA SER A 34 48.58 44.51 -44.74
C SER A 34 48.90 45.98 -44.44
N ARG A 35 49.46 46.27 -43.25
CA ARG A 35 50.06 47.57 -42.97
C ARG A 35 51.34 47.37 -42.18
N ASN A 36 52.46 47.62 -42.85
CA ASN A 36 53.76 47.88 -42.25
C ASN A 36 53.61 48.92 -41.15
N GLN A 37 53.89 48.55 -39.90
CA GLN A 37 53.97 49.47 -38.80
C GLN A 37 55.44 49.75 -38.54
N GLN A 38 55.91 50.85 -39.14
CA GLN A 38 57.21 51.44 -38.84
C GLN A 38 57.31 51.69 -37.33
N TYR A 39 58.35 51.17 -36.71
CA TYR A 39 58.77 51.50 -35.36
C TYR A 39 59.11 52.99 -35.30
N ARG A 40 58.15 53.83 -34.89
CA ARG A 40 58.46 55.18 -34.41
C ARG A 40 58.89 55.06 -32.96
N GLY A 41 60.15 55.39 -32.69
CA GLY A 41 60.67 55.52 -31.33
C GLY A 41 59.86 56.54 -30.57
N ILE A 42 59.08 56.07 -29.59
CA ILE A 42 58.41 56.91 -28.61
C ILE A 42 59.47 57.29 -27.58
N ILE A 43 59.98 58.51 -27.67
CA ILE A 43 60.73 59.13 -26.58
C ILE A 43 59.69 59.48 -25.51
N THR A 44 59.50 58.61 -24.52
CA THR A 44 58.73 58.92 -23.33
C THR A 44 59.59 59.78 -22.40
N SER A 45 58.97 60.83 -21.85
CA SER A 45 59.53 61.63 -20.78
C SER A 45 60.05 60.75 -19.64
N THR A 46 61.27 61.01 -19.18
CA THR A 46 61.91 60.41 -17.99
C THR A 46 61.24 60.90 -16.69
N VAL A 47 59.90 60.87 -16.66
CA VAL A 47 59.11 61.09 -15.45
C VAL A 47 59.19 59.79 -14.66
N ASP A 48 59.61 59.93 -13.42
CA ASP A 48 59.81 58.87 -12.45
C ASP A 48 58.47 58.16 -12.18
N TRP A 49 58.19 57.10 -12.94
CA TRP A 49 57.01 56.27 -12.78
C TRP A 49 57.15 55.48 -11.49
N LYS A 50 56.76 56.05 -10.35
CA LYS A 50 56.51 55.27 -9.15
C LYS A 50 55.40 54.27 -9.48
N PRO A 51 55.67 52.96 -9.51
CA PRO A 51 54.63 51.98 -9.80
C PRO A 51 53.55 52.15 -8.75
N ILE A 52 52.31 52.40 -9.17
CA ILE A 52 51.17 52.36 -8.27
C ILE A 52 51.16 50.94 -7.71
N LYS A 53 51.54 50.82 -6.43
CA LYS A 53 51.50 49.57 -5.68
C LYS A 53 50.03 49.25 -5.37
N THR A 54 49.23 48.98 -6.39
CA THR A 54 47.93 48.35 -6.18
C THR A 54 48.21 46.89 -5.84
N GLY A 55 48.08 46.52 -4.57
CA GLY A 55 48.25 45.13 -4.11
C GLY A 55 47.24 44.13 -4.67
N LYS A 56 46.37 44.56 -5.60
CA LYS A 56 45.36 43.74 -6.27
C LYS A 56 45.62 43.78 -7.78
N SER A 57 45.97 42.62 -8.35
CA SER A 57 45.95 42.42 -9.80
C SER A 57 44.49 42.33 -10.27
N PRO A 58 44.09 42.91 -11.41
CA PRO A 58 42.74 42.73 -11.98
C PRO A 58 42.33 41.26 -12.17
N ASN A 59 43.29 40.34 -12.15
CA ASN A 59 43.06 38.90 -12.29
C ASN A 59 42.84 38.18 -10.94
N ASP A 60 42.99 38.85 -9.81
CA ASP A 60 42.87 38.22 -8.49
C ASP A 60 41.40 38.03 -8.08
N ASP A 61 40.53 39.00 -8.38
CA ASP A 61 39.09 38.90 -8.14
C ASP A 61 38.45 37.78 -8.96
N SER A 62 38.82 37.67 -10.25
CA SER A 62 38.33 36.61 -11.14
C SER A 62 38.82 35.20 -10.73
N ARG A 63 40.02 35.11 -10.13
CA ARG A 63 40.59 33.86 -9.62
C ARG A 63 39.88 33.41 -8.34
N ARG A 64 39.50 34.34 -7.47
CA ARG A 64 38.79 34.06 -6.22
C ARG A 64 37.37 33.54 -6.49
N GLU A 65 36.64 34.15 -7.42
CA GLU A 65 35.29 33.72 -7.81
C GLU A 65 35.30 32.32 -8.48
N ARG A 66 36.26 32.07 -9.39
CA ARG A 66 36.46 30.72 -9.98
C ARG A 66 36.80 29.65 -8.95
N SER A 67 37.54 30.00 -7.89
CA SER A 67 37.90 29.05 -6.84
C SER A 67 36.69 28.61 -6.03
N PHE A 68 35.79 29.55 -5.71
CA PHE A 68 34.55 29.23 -4.98
C PHE A 68 33.62 28.32 -5.78
N GLY A 69 33.38 28.65 -7.07
CA GLY A 69 32.57 27.80 -7.96
C GLY A 69 33.15 26.39 -8.12
N LYS A 70 34.48 26.25 -8.25
CA LYS A 70 35.15 24.93 -8.31
C LYS A 70 34.98 24.13 -7.02
N LYS A 71 35.05 24.77 -5.85
CA LYS A 71 34.80 24.09 -4.56
C LYS A 71 33.36 23.62 -4.44
N ILE A 72 32.38 24.42 -4.88
CA ILE A 72 30.97 24.01 -4.91
C ILE A 72 30.77 22.81 -5.83
N VAL A 73 31.26 22.89 -7.07
CA VAL A 73 31.12 21.80 -8.05
C VAL A 73 31.79 20.52 -7.55
N LEU A 74 32.98 20.64 -6.95
CA LEU A 74 33.67 19.49 -6.36
C LEU A 74 32.86 18.91 -5.20
N GLY A 75 32.34 19.75 -4.30
CA GLY A 75 31.47 19.33 -3.20
C GLY A 75 30.21 18.60 -3.69
N LEU A 76 29.55 19.12 -4.73
CA LEU A 76 28.37 18.50 -5.34
C LEU A 76 28.70 17.14 -6.00
N MET A 77 29.89 17.02 -6.61
CA MET A 77 30.36 15.78 -7.22
C MET A 77 30.54 14.65 -6.20
N PHE A 78 30.99 14.98 -4.98
CA PHE A 78 31.06 14.02 -3.87
C PHE A 78 29.69 13.82 -3.19
N ALA A 79 28.89 14.87 -3.02
CA ALA A 79 27.62 14.79 -2.33
C ALA A 79 26.61 13.90 -3.06
N MET A 80 26.56 13.97 -4.38
CA MET A 80 25.57 13.24 -5.20
C MET A 80 25.62 11.71 -5.00
N PRO A 81 26.77 11.01 -5.13
CA PRO A 81 26.83 9.57 -4.86
C PRO A 81 26.50 9.23 -3.41
N ILE A 82 26.96 10.04 -2.45
CA ILE A 82 26.74 9.80 -1.01
C ILE A 82 25.24 9.89 -0.68
N ILE A 83 24.57 10.95 -1.13
CA ILE A 83 23.13 11.16 -0.90
C ILE A 83 22.32 10.06 -1.60
N SER A 84 22.66 9.72 -2.84
CA SER A 84 21.97 8.67 -3.59
C SER A 84 22.13 7.29 -2.93
N PHE A 85 23.33 6.96 -2.44
CA PHE A 85 23.58 5.73 -1.68
C PHE A 85 22.78 5.68 -0.37
N TYR A 86 22.72 6.80 0.35
CA TYR A 86 21.94 6.92 1.57
C TYR A 86 20.44 6.71 1.28
N LEU A 87 19.90 7.34 0.24
CA LEU A 87 18.52 7.15 -0.19
C LEU A 87 18.24 5.70 -0.63
N GLY A 88 19.18 5.05 -1.33
CA GLY A 88 19.09 3.63 -1.68
C GLY A 88 19.03 2.73 -0.44
N THR A 89 19.88 2.98 0.54
CA THR A 89 19.90 2.24 1.82
C THR A 89 18.62 2.46 2.62
N TRP A 90 18.08 3.68 2.60
CA TRP A 90 16.78 3.98 3.19
C TRP A 90 15.65 3.19 2.50
N GLN A 91 15.66 3.07 1.17
CA GLN A 91 14.69 2.25 0.43
C GLN A 91 14.79 0.77 0.78
N VAL A 92 16.00 0.22 1.00
CA VAL A 92 16.17 -1.17 1.47
C VAL A 92 15.48 -1.37 2.82
N ARG A 93 15.71 -0.46 3.78
CA ARG A 93 15.07 -0.52 5.10
C ARG A 93 13.56 -0.40 4.98
N ARG A 94 13.08 0.50 4.13
CA ARG A 94 11.64 0.71 3.88
C ARG A 94 10.99 -0.51 3.24
N LEU A 95 11.66 -1.15 2.27
CA LEU A 95 11.24 -2.39 1.64
C LEU A 95 11.11 -3.50 2.67
N LYS A 96 12.17 -3.76 3.46
CA LYS A 96 12.16 -4.80 4.51
C LYS A 96 11.01 -4.61 5.50
N TRP A 97 10.81 -3.38 5.98
CA TRP A 97 9.69 -3.05 6.86
C TRP A 97 8.33 -3.34 6.21
N LYS A 98 8.13 -2.91 4.96
CA LYS A 98 6.86 -3.11 4.26
C LYS A 98 6.60 -4.58 3.95
N THR A 99 7.61 -5.34 3.54
CA THR A 99 7.53 -6.78 3.34
C THR A 99 7.17 -7.50 4.63
N LYS A 100 7.75 -7.11 5.78
CA LYS A 100 7.37 -7.67 7.09
C LYS A 100 5.91 -7.41 7.44
N LEU A 101 5.38 -6.22 7.13
CA LEU A 101 3.97 -5.90 7.33
C LEU A 101 3.06 -6.75 6.45
N ILE A 102 3.38 -6.89 5.16
CA ILE A 102 2.61 -7.73 4.23
C ILE A 102 2.61 -9.18 4.72
N ALA A 103 3.79 -9.74 5.03
CA ALA A 103 3.92 -11.11 5.54
C ALA A 103 3.12 -11.32 6.83
N ALA A 104 3.15 -10.36 7.77
CA ALA A 104 2.35 -10.43 8.99
C ALA A 104 0.84 -10.45 8.70
N CYS A 105 0.38 -9.67 7.72
CA CYS A 105 -1.02 -9.68 7.28
C CYS A 105 -1.39 -11.00 6.57
N GLU A 106 -0.50 -11.54 5.73
CA GLU A 106 -0.70 -12.83 5.04
C GLU A 106 -0.83 -13.98 6.04
N THR A 107 0.06 -14.04 7.03
CA THR A 107 -0.02 -15.04 8.10
C THR A 107 -1.33 -14.93 8.91
N LYS A 108 -1.83 -13.72 9.15
CA LYS A 108 -3.12 -13.55 9.83
C LYS A 108 -4.31 -14.04 9.00
N LEU A 109 -4.24 -13.94 7.68
CA LEU A 109 -5.27 -14.44 6.77
C LEU A 109 -5.34 -15.97 6.72
N THR A 110 -4.22 -16.66 7.02
CA THR A 110 -4.16 -18.12 7.04
C THR A 110 -4.69 -18.72 8.34
N TYR A 111 -4.83 -17.93 9.41
CA TYR A 111 -5.37 -18.45 10.66
C TYR A 111 -6.86 -18.79 10.54
N GLU A 112 -7.26 -19.84 11.26
CA GLU A 112 -8.66 -20.24 11.36
C GLU A 112 -9.53 -19.12 11.97
N PRO A 113 -10.77 -18.95 11.47
CA PRO A 113 -11.71 -17.99 12.04
C PRO A 113 -12.00 -18.29 13.51
N ILE A 114 -11.96 -17.25 14.34
CA ILE A 114 -12.26 -17.35 15.78
C ILE A 114 -13.46 -16.48 16.14
N PRO A 115 -14.28 -16.85 17.14
CA PRO A 115 -15.35 -15.97 17.61
C PRO A 115 -14.77 -14.64 18.09
N LEU A 116 -15.45 -13.54 17.77
CA LEU A 116 -15.00 -12.21 18.21
C LEU A 116 -15.07 -12.12 19.74
N PRO A 117 -14.03 -11.63 20.44
CA PRO A 117 -14.09 -11.43 21.88
C PRO A 117 -15.22 -10.49 22.30
N LYS A 118 -15.78 -10.70 23.50
CA LYS A 118 -16.85 -9.85 24.05
C LYS A 118 -16.37 -8.41 24.33
N SER A 119 -15.11 -8.23 24.72
CA SER A 119 -14.51 -6.93 25.05
C SER A 119 -13.59 -6.42 23.92
N PHE A 120 -14.10 -6.34 22.69
CA PHE A 120 -13.29 -5.91 21.54
C PHE A 120 -13.39 -4.38 21.34
N THR A 121 -12.31 -3.65 21.65
CA THR A 121 -12.27 -2.19 21.51
C THR A 121 -11.65 -1.75 20.17
N PRO A 122 -11.93 -0.52 19.69
CA PRO A 122 -11.32 -0.01 18.44
C PRO A 122 -9.79 -0.02 18.43
N ASP A 123 -9.14 0.12 19.59
CA ASP A 123 -7.68 0.11 19.71
C ASP A 123 -7.07 -1.27 19.39
N MET A 124 -7.80 -2.35 19.65
CA MET A 124 -7.37 -3.72 19.32
C MET A 124 -7.45 -4.01 17.81
N CYS A 125 -8.15 -3.17 17.03
CA CYS A 125 -8.35 -3.41 15.60
C CYS A 125 -7.06 -3.37 14.79
N GLU A 126 -6.06 -2.57 15.19
CA GLU A 126 -4.78 -2.51 14.48
C GLU A 126 -4.03 -3.85 14.61
N ASP A 127 -4.05 -4.47 15.79
CA ASP A 127 -3.42 -5.77 16.03
C ASP A 127 -4.19 -6.92 15.38
N TRP A 128 -5.50 -6.77 15.19
CA TRP A 128 -6.36 -7.78 14.57
C TRP A 128 -6.60 -7.56 13.08
N GLU A 129 -6.01 -6.53 12.46
CA GLU A 129 -6.17 -6.29 11.03
C GLU A 129 -5.81 -7.54 10.23
N TYR A 130 -6.69 -7.93 9.31
CA TYR A 130 -6.63 -9.16 8.50
C TYR A 130 -6.88 -10.49 9.25
N ARG A 131 -7.29 -10.47 10.53
CA ARG A 131 -7.75 -11.68 11.22
C ARG A 131 -9.20 -12.00 10.82
N LYS A 132 -9.47 -13.27 10.51
CA LYS A 132 -10.83 -13.78 10.30
C LYS A 132 -11.52 -13.98 11.66
N VAL A 133 -12.73 -13.46 11.78
CA VAL A 133 -13.56 -13.56 12.98
C VAL A 133 -14.96 -14.06 12.61
N ILE A 134 -15.58 -14.78 13.54
CA ILE A 134 -16.96 -15.26 13.42
C ILE A 134 -17.84 -14.35 14.28
N LEU A 135 -18.92 -13.85 13.69
CA LEU A 135 -19.97 -13.09 14.35
C LEU A 135 -21.28 -13.87 14.26
N THR A 136 -22.05 -13.90 15.34
CA THR A 136 -23.38 -14.52 15.39
C THR A 136 -24.42 -13.47 15.79
N GLY A 137 -25.55 -13.46 15.10
CA GLY A 137 -26.66 -12.53 15.32
C GLY A 137 -27.38 -12.15 14.03
N HIS A 138 -27.95 -10.96 13.96
CA HIS A 138 -28.83 -10.58 12.85
C HIS A 138 -28.50 -9.20 12.25
N PHE A 139 -28.85 -9.03 10.97
CA PHE A 139 -28.65 -7.79 10.23
C PHE A 139 -29.84 -6.85 10.36
N LEU A 140 -29.57 -5.55 10.51
CA LEU A 140 -30.56 -4.48 10.44
C LEU A 140 -30.67 -3.94 9.02
N HIS A 141 -31.47 -4.61 8.18
CA HIS A 141 -31.64 -4.25 6.76
C HIS A 141 -32.33 -2.89 6.54
N ASN A 142 -33.06 -2.39 7.53
CA ASN A 142 -33.66 -1.05 7.52
C ASN A 142 -32.62 0.08 7.61
N GLU A 143 -31.45 -0.19 8.20
CA GLU A 143 -30.37 0.78 8.44
C GLU A 143 -29.18 0.60 7.47
N GLU A 144 -29.41 0.03 6.29
CA GLU A 144 -28.38 -0.13 5.27
C GLU A 144 -27.78 1.21 4.79
N MET A 145 -26.46 1.25 4.68
CA MET A 145 -25.67 2.41 4.24
C MET A 145 -24.86 2.07 3.00
N PHE A 146 -24.68 3.04 2.10
CA PHE A 146 -24.04 2.84 0.81
C PHE A 146 -22.81 3.72 0.67
N VAL A 147 -21.71 3.17 0.14
CA VAL A 147 -20.48 3.91 -0.16
C VAL A 147 -20.15 3.81 -1.64
N GLY A 148 -20.20 4.91 -2.39
CA GLY A 148 -19.90 4.89 -3.83
C GLY A 148 -19.93 6.25 -4.51
N PRO A 149 -19.76 6.28 -5.84
CA PRO A 149 -19.86 5.14 -6.76
C PRO A 149 -18.64 4.19 -6.73
N ARG A 150 -18.88 2.90 -6.99
CA ARG A 150 -17.89 1.83 -7.15
C ARG A 150 -18.24 1.00 -8.37
N LYS A 151 -17.25 0.64 -9.17
CA LYS A 151 -17.46 -0.20 -10.35
C LYS A 151 -17.01 -1.63 -10.09
N LYS A 152 -17.77 -2.60 -10.59
CA LYS A 152 -17.39 -4.02 -10.62
C LYS A 152 -17.84 -4.60 -11.96
N ASN A 153 -16.94 -5.27 -12.67
CA ASN A 153 -17.21 -5.89 -13.98
C ASN A 153 -17.87 -4.96 -15.03
N GLY A 154 -17.57 -3.66 -14.98
CA GLY A 154 -18.14 -2.64 -15.88
C GLY A 154 -19.43 -1.98 -15.39
N GLU A 155 -20.12 -2.60 -14.43
CA GLU A 155 -21.37 -2.08 -13.84
C GLU A 155 -21.10 -1.09 -12.72
N LYS A 156 -22.03 -0.13 -12.55
CA LYS A 156 -22.02 0.83 -11.46
C LYS A 156 -22.72 0.25 -10.23
N GLY A 157 -22.20 0.56 -9.07
CA GLY A 157 -22.77 0.12 -7.81
C GLY A 157 -22.14 0.81 -6.61
N TYR A 158 -22.37 0.22 -5.44
CA TYR A 158 -22.01 0.77 -4.15
C TYR A 158 -21.45 -0.33 -3.27
N PHE A 159 -20.60 0.01 -2.30
CA PHE A 159 -20.34 -0.88 -1.18
C PHE A 159 -21.47 -0.76 -0.17
N LEU A 160 -22.08 -1.88 0.17
CA LEU A 160 -23.15 -2.01 1.14
C LEU A 160 -22.55 -2.25 2.53
N PHE A 161 -22.92 -1.39 3.46
CA PHE A 161 -22.62 -1.53 4.88
C PHE A 161 -23.94 -1.70 5.62
N THR A 162 -24.04 -2.78 6.40
CA THR A 162 -25.25 -3.09 7.15
C THR A 162 -24.87 -3.23 8.62
N PRO A 163 -25.56 -2.52 9.53
CA PRO A 163 -25.39 -2.79 10.95
C PRO A 163 -25.81 -4.21 11.31
N PHE A 164 -25.05 -4.83 12.20
CA PHE A 164 -25.27 -6.19 12.66
C PHE A 164 -25.29 -6.20 14.18
N ILE A 165 -26.34 -6.73 14.78
CA ILE A 165 -26.45 -6.87 16.23
C ILE A 165 -25.86 -8.22 16.59
N ARG A 166 -24.87 -8.24 17.48
CA ARG A 166 -24.27 -9.47 17.97
C ARG A 166 -25.14 -10.10 19.06
N ASP A 167 -25.33 -11.41 19.01
CA ASP A 167 -26.10 -12.15 20.03
C ASP A 167 -25.43 -12.17 21.40
N ASP A 168 -24.09 -12.14 21.44
CA ASP A 168 -23.33 -12.35 22.66
C ASP A 168 -23.28 -11.12 23.58
N THR A 169 -23.25 -9.91 23.02
CA THR A 169 -23.18 -8.65 23.76
C THR A 169 -24.35 -7.70 23.50
N GLY A 170 -25.15 -7.94 22.45
CA GLY A 170 -26.14 -6.98 21.95
C GLY A 170 -25.54 -5.75 21.27
N GLU A 171 -24.21 -5.72 21.08
CA GLU A 171 -23.51 -4.60 20.47
C GLU A 171 -23.80 -4.53 18.96
N LYS A 172 -24.10 -3.32 18.47
CA LYS A 172 -24.27 -3.05 17.05
C LYS A 172 -22.91 -2.81 16.40
N VAL A 173 -22.49 -3.70 15.52
CA VAL A 173 -21.24 -3.58 14.75
C VAL A 173 -21.52 -3.26 13.28
N LEU A 174 -20.54 -2.72 12.56
CA LEU A 174 -20.69 -2.35 11.17
C LEU A 174 -20.01 -3.38 10.25
N ILE A 175 -20.80 -4.04 9.38
CA ILE A 175 -20.31 -5.04 8.43
C ILE A 175 -20.42 -4.50 7.00
N GLU A 176 -19.29 -4.42 6.28
CA GLU A 176 -19.23 -4.27 4.83
C GLU A 176 -19.62 -5.61 4.20
N ARG A 177 -20.88 -5.76 3.78
CA ARG A 177 -21.40 -6.98 3.15
C ARG A 177 -20.81 -7.21 1.77
N GLY A 178 -20.48 -6.12 1.05
CA GLY A 178 -19.84 -6.23 -0.26
C GLY A 178 -20.31 -5.20 -1.27
N TRP A 179 -20.08 -5.46 -2.54
CA TRP A 179 -20.54 -4.63 -3.66
C TRP A 179 -21.96 -5.03 -4.09
N ILE A 180 -22.82 -4.04 -4.31
CA ILE A 180 -24.18 -4.19 -4.84
C ILE A 180 -24.38 -3.27 -6.05
N SER A 181 -25.11 -3.75 -7.06
CA SER A 181 -25.44 -2.96 -8.26
C SER A 181 -26.37 -1.79 -7.93
N GLU A 182 -26.24 -0.69 -8.66
CA GLU A 182 -27.09 0.51 -8.52
C GLU A 182 -28.59 0.20 -8.69
N GLU A 183 -28.92 -0.73 -9.59
CA GLU A 183 -30.30 -1.18 -9.84
C GLU A 183 -30.91 -1.98 -8.70
N LYS A 184 -30.08 -2.51 -7.78
CA LYS A 184 -30.47 -3.41 -6.69
C LYS A 184 -30.35 -2.79 -5.29
N VAL A 185 -30.17 -1.48 -5.24
CA VAL A 185 -30.05 -0.73 -3.97
C VAL A 185 -31.31 -0.87 -3.12
N ALA A 186 -32.50 -0.78 -3.72
CA ALA A 186 -33.77 -0.95 -3.02
C ALA A 186 -33.97 -2.43 -2.62
N PRO A 187 -34.28 -2.75 -1.34
CA PRO A 187 -34.49 -4.13 -0.88
C PRO A 187 -35.51 -4.90 -1.73
N ASP A 188 -36.62 -4.27 -2.14
CA ASP A 188 -37.70 -4.90 -2.92
C ASP A 188 -37.26 -5.35 -4.33
N SER A 189 -36.21 -4.73 -4.86
CA SER A 189 -35.67 -5.08 -6.19
C SER A 189 -34.76 -6.31 -6.15
N ARG A 190 -34.37 -6.77 -4.96
CA ARG A 190 -33.46 -7.90 -4.77
C ARG A 190 -34.25 -9.21 -4.89
N ASN A 191 -33.59 -10.23 -5.42
CA ASN A 191 -34.04 -11.62 -5.45
C ASN A 191 -33.15 -12.44 -4.50
N LEU A 192 -33.43 -13.75 -4.37
CA LEU A 192 -32.68 -14.66 -3.48
C LEU A 192 -32.57 -14.07 -2.06
N HIS A 193 -33.71 -13.76 -1.42
CA HIS A 193 -33.74 -13.03 -0.14
C HIS A 193 -32.97 -13.75 0.98
N HIS A 194 -32.89 -15.08 0.97
CA HIS A 194 -32.05 -15.82 1.92
C HIS A 194 -30.56 -15.43 1.86
N LEU A 195 -30.04 -15.01 0.69
CA LEU A 195 -28.66 -14.52 0.53
C LEU A 195 -28.58 -12.99 0.53
N SER A 196 -29.51 -12.31 -0.13
CA SER A 196 -29.47 -10.84 -0.27
C SER A 196 -29.94 -10.10 0.97
N LEU A 197 -30.89 -10.66 1.73
CA LEU A 197 -31.54 -10.09 2.91
C LEU A 197 -31.80 -11.20 3.96
N PRO A 198 -30.77 -11.85 4.51
CA PRO A 198 -30.97 -12.93 5.48
C PRO A 198 -31.75 -12.42 6.69
N GLN A 199 -32.91 -13.02 6.97
CA GLN A 199 -33.83 -12.61 8.05
C GLN A 199 -33.68 -13.47 9.32
N GLU A 200 -32.69 -14.34 9.36
CA GLU A 200 -32.43 -15.23 10.49
C GLU A 200 -31.96 -14.45 11.72
N GLU A 201 -32.42 -14.88 12.90
CA GLU A 201 -32.08 -14.26 14.18
C GLU A 201 -30.64 -14.58 14.63
N HIS A 202 -30.15 -15.79 14.31
CA HIS A 202 -28.85 -16.32 14.72
C HIS A 202 -27.94 -16.64 13.53
N LEU A 203 -27.75 -15.69 12.63
CA LEU A 203 -26.90 -15.85 11.46
C LEU A 203 -25.41 -15.84 11.85
N LYS A 204 -24.68 -16.86 11.42
CA LYS A 204 -23.22 -16.97 11.59
C LYS A 204 -22.50 -16.41 10.36
N VAL A 205 -21.80 -15.28 10.53
CA VAL A 205 -21.07 -14.61 9.44
C VAL A 205 -19.57 -14.60 9.72
N VAL A 206 -18.77 -15.01 8.74
CA VAL A 206 -17.30 -14.89 8.79
C VAL A 206 -16.86 -13.56 8.20
N CYS A 207 -16.19 -12.74 9.00
CA CYS A 207 -15.73 -11.42 8.62
C CYS A 207 -14.22 -11.26 8.81
N LEU A 208 -13.64 -10.32 8.08
CA LEU A 208 -12.28 -9.84 8.25
C LEU A 208 -12.29 -8.55 9.08
N VAL A 209 -11.47 -8.48 10.12
CA VAL A 209 -11.32 -7.24 10.90
C VAL A 209 -10.53 -6.20 10.11
N ARG A 210 -11.06 -4.98 10.04
CA ARG A 210 -10.41 -3.80 9.45
C ARG A 210 -10.38 -2.65 10.45
N PRO A 211 -9.24 -1.96 10.60
CA PRO A 211 -9.19 -0.75 11.40
C PRO A 211 -10.12 0.32 10.80
N PRO A 212 -10.82 1.10 11.64
CA PRO A 212 -11.77 2.11 11.18
C PRO A 212 -11.06 3.18 10.35
N LYS A 213 -11.54 3.39 9.13
CA LYS A 213 -11.00 4.42 8.23
C LYS A 213 -11.68 5.75 8.53
N LYS A 214 -10.87 6.76 8.78
CA LYS A 214 -11.29 8.16 8.83
C LYS A 214 -11.12 8.80 7.45
N ARG A 215 -12.02 9.69 7.06
CA ARG A 215 -11.83 10.51 5.84
C ARG A 215 -10.53 11.34 5.92
N GLY A 216 -9.86 11.47 4.78
CA GLY A 216 -8.72 12.39 4.64
C GLY A 216 -9.16 13.85 4.64
N SER A 217 -8.24 14.77 4.98
CA SER A 217 -8.53 16.21 5.07
C SER A 217 -8.91 16.85 3.74
N LEU A 218 -8.44 16.29 2.61
CA LEU A 218 -8.74 16.78 1.26
C LEU A 218 -10.04 16.19 0.68
N GLN A 219 -10.67 15.25 1.37
CA GLN A 219 -11.92 14.64 0.91
C GLN A 219 -13.12 15.47 1.39
N TRP A 220 -14.06 15.73 0.48
CA TRP A 220 -15.28 16.46 0.79
C TRP A 220 -16.10 15.75 1.87
N ALA A 221 -16.67 16.55 2.78
CA ALA A 221 -17.65 16.04 3.71
C ALA A 221 -18.91 15.59 2.96
N LYS A 222 -19.70 14.74 3.62
CA LYS A 222 -21.03 14.34 3.15
C LYS A 222 -21.87 15.59 2.92
N LYS A 223 -22.49 15.70 1.73
CA LYS A 223 -23.31 16.86 1.35
C LYS A 223 -24.60 16.95 2.18
N ASP A 224 -25.26 15.82 2.37
CA ASP A 224 -26.50 15.70 3.12
C ASP A 224 -26.28 14.81 4.35
N PRO A 225 -26.35 15.35 5.58
CA PRO A 225 -26.20 14.57 6.81
C PRO A 225 -27.18 13.40 6.94
N ASN A 226 -28.40 13.52 6.42
CA ASN A 226 -29.47 12.53 6.59
C ASN A 226 -29.46 11.42 5.52
N SER A 227 -28.72 11.61 4.42
CA SER A 227 -28.64 10.61 3.36
C SER A 227 -27.97 9.32 3.82
N ARG A 228 -28.43 8.14 3.37
CA ARG A 228 -27.71 6.87 3.63
C ARG A 228 -26.53 6.63 2.68
N LEU A 229 -26.12 7.64 1.91
CA LEU A 229 -25.05 7.57 0.92
C LEU A 229 -23.81 8.36 1.35
N TRP A 230 -22.66 7.69 1.31
CA TRP A 230 -21.34 8.28 1.50
C TRP A 230 -20.52 8.16 0.21
N GLN A 231 -19.74 9.20 -0.11
CA GLN A 231 -18.81 9.13 -1.26
C GLN A 231 -17.50 8.44 -0.88
N VAL A 232 -17.10 8.60 0.38
CA VAL A 232 -15.88 8.06 0.97
C VAL A 232 -16.28 7.30 2.24
N PRO A 233 -15.74 6.10 2.48
CA PRO A 233 -16.01 5.37 3.71
C PRO A 233 -15.38 6.11 4.91
N ASP A 234 -16.22 6.78 5.69
CA ASP A 234 -15.85 7.36 6.99
C ASP A 234 -16.54 6.55 8.09
N ILE A 235 -15.83 5.57 8.63
CA ILE A 235 -16.40 4.58 9.55
C ILE A 235 -16.90 5.24 10.84
N TYR A 236 -16.24 6.31 11.29
CA TYR A 236 -16.65 7.03 12.49
C TYR A 236 -17.97 7.77 12.29
N ASP A 237 -18.16 8.36 11.12
CA ASP A 237 -19.40 9.08 10.79
C ASP A 237 -20.56 8.10 10.55
N MET A 238 -20.30 7.01 9.82
CA MET A 238 -21.26 5.94 9.60
C MET A 238 -21.69 5.30 10.92
N ALA A 239 -20.73 4.95 11.78
CA ALA A 239 -20.99 4.38 13.10
C ALA A 239 -21.81 5.34 13.99
N ARG A 240 -21.54 6.65 13.94
CA ARG A 240 -22.35 7.65 14.64
C ARG A 240 -23.80 7.68 14.13
N SER A 241 -24.00 7.56 12.82
CA SER A 241 -25.34 7.63 12.22
C SER A 241 -26.23 6.42 12.54
N SER A 242 -25.64 5.22 12.67
CA SER A 242 -26.37 3.98 13.00
C SER A 242 -26.32 3.61 14.49
N GLY A 243 -25.49 4.29 15.29
CA GLY A 243 -25.21 3.92 16.68
C GLY A 243 -24.33 2.67 16.83
N CYS A 244 -23.52 2.36 15.82
CA CYS A 244 -22.56 1.25 15.89
C CYS A 244 -21.29 1.62 16.65
N THR A 245 -20.55 0.61 17.09
CA THR A 245 -19.15 0.78 17.48
C THR A 245 -18.29 1.07 16.25
N PRO A 246 -17.31 2.00 16.32
CA PRO A 246 -16.52 2.43 15.16
C PRO A 246 -15.45 1.39 14.79
N ILE A 247 -15.90 0.22 14.36
CA ILE A 247 -15.10 -0.91 13.93
C ILE A 247 -15.68 -1.41 12.61
N GLN A 248 -14.81 -1.63 11.62
CA GLN A 248 -15.23 -2.13 10.32
C GLN A 248 -14.94 -3.63 10.24
N PHE A 249 -15.99 -4.42 10.02
CA PHE A 249 -15.88 -5.82 9.63
C PHE A 249 -16.15 -5.93 8.14
N GLN A 250 -15.39 -6.75 7.42
CA GLN A 250 -15.57 -6.98 5.99
C GLN A 250 -16.01 -8.42 5.76
N ALA A 251 -17.21 -8.62 5.23
CA ALA A 251 -17.67 -9.95 4.85
C ALA A 251 -16.75 -10.53 3.76
N LEU A 252 -16.43 -11.81 3.91
CA LEU A 252 -15.58 -12.51 2.96
C LEU A 252 -16.32 -12.73 1.63
N TYR A 253 -15.55 -12.90 0.57
CA TYR A 253 -16.09 -13.38 -0.69
C TYR A 253 -16.51 -14.84 -0.54
N ASP A 254 -17.82 -15.07 -0.58
CA ASP A 254 -18.41 -16.40 -0.55
C ASP A 254 -19.58 -16.45 -1.53
N MET A 255 -19.55 -17.42 -2.43
CA MET A 255 -20.53 -17.63 -3.51
C MET A 255 -21.33 -18.92 -3.29
N LYS A 256 -21.15 -19.58 -2.15
CA LYS A 256 -21.82 -20.83 -1.82
C LYS A 256 -23.16 -20.53 -1.17
N ASP A 257 -24.13 -21.40 -1.43
CA ASP A 257 -25.30 -21.49 -0.58
C ASP A 257 -24.90 -22.22 0.70
N HIS A 258 -24.77 -21.50 1.81
CA HIS A 258 -24.54 -22.14 3.09
C HIS A 258 -25.87 -22.71 3.60
N PRO A 259 -26.00 -24.04 3.77
CA PRO A 259 -27.22 -24.59 4.32
C PRO A 259 -27.43 -23.98 5.71
N ILE A 260 -28.65 -23.53 5.97
CA ILE A 260 -29.09 -23.04 7.27
C ILE A 260 -28.97 -24.22 8.24
N ILE A 261 -27.88 -24.28 9.00
CA ILE A 261 -27.72 -25.31 10.03
C ILE A 261 -28.57 -24.84 11.22
N GLU A 262 -29.80 -25.33 11.30
CA GLU A 262 -30.60 -25.29 12.52
C GLU A 262 -29.91 -26.19 13.57
N GLU A 263 -28.92 -25.66 14.28
CA GLU A 263 -28.20 -26.40 15.33
C GLU A 263 -29.05 -26.62 16.61
N HIS A 264 -30.33 -26.22 16.59
CA HIS A 264 -31.23 -26.19 17.75
C HIS A 264 -31.90 -27.52 18.14
N THR A 265 -31.59 -28.65 17.50
CA THR A 265 -32.19 -29.96 17.88
C THR A 265 -31.22 -31.04 18.37
N ARG A 266 -29.91 -30.78 18.50
CA ARG A 266 -28.94 -31.80 18.96
C ARG A 266 -28.58 -31.76 20.44
N ASN A 267 -28.84 -30.66 21.16
CA ASN A 267 -28.41 -30.53 22.56
C ASN A 267 -29.40 -31.09 23.59
N GLU A 268 -30.65 -31.36 23.22
CA GLU A 268 -31.62 -32.01 24.13
C GLU A 268 -31.61 -33.56 24.02
N ALA A 269 -31.18 -34.11 22.88
CA ALA A 269 -31.09 -35.57 22.71
C ALA A 269 -29.80 -36.19 23.28
N SER A 270 -28.81 -35.37 23.66
CA SER A 270 -27.48 -35.83 24.10
C SER A 270 -27.27 -35.88 25.62
N GLN A 271 -28.27 -35.53 26.44
CA GLN A 271 -28.16 -35.66 27.92
C GLN A 271 -28.63 -37.01 28.48
N ASN A 272 -29.17 -37.91 27.65
CA ASN A 272 -29.62 -39.23 28.08
C ASN A 272 -28.84 -40.36 27.37
N ASN A 273 -27.54 -40.46 27.62
CA ASN A 273 -26.83 -41.73 27.50
C ASN A 273 -25.57 -41.74 28.38
N SER A 274 -25.78 -42.35 29.54
CA SER A 274 -24.79 -42.77 30.51
C SER A 274 -23.65 -43.58 29.87
N THR A 275 -22.42 -43.21 30.22
CA THR A 275 -21.31 -44.12 30.56
C THR A 275 -21.10 -45.35 29.65
N SER A 276 -20.18 -45.30 28.69
CA SER A 276 -19.21 -46.41 28.46
C SER A 276 -18.21 -46.18 27.31
N SER A 277 -16.93 -46.06 27.71
CA SER A 277 -15.71 -46.59 27.07
C SER A 277 -15.46 -46.40 25.56
N LEU A 278 -14.74 -45.32 25.21
CA LEU A 278 -14.14 -45.02 23.89
C LEU A 278 -12.74 -45.66 23.66
N TRP A 279 -12.35 -46.66 24.46
CA TRP A 279 -10.98 -47.24 24.48
C TRP A 279 -10.90 -48.67 23.92
N LYS A 280 -11.99 -49.22 23.35
CA LYS A 280 -12.05 -50.63 22.89
C LYS A 280 -11.83 -50.86 21.38
N PHE A 281 -11.59 -49.82 20.57
CA PHE A 281 -11.57 -49.97 19.12
C PHE A 281 -10.24 -50.47 18.52
N TRP A 282 -9.14 -50.53 19.29
CA TRP A 282 -7.79 -50.86 18.79
C TRP A 282 -7.35 -52.33 18.99
N LYS A 283 -8.27 -53.30 19.05
CA LYS A 283 -7.91 -54.74 19.12
C LYS A 283 -8.58 -55.55 17.99
N ARG A 284 -7.75 -55.91 16.99
CA ARG A 284 -7.58 -57.20 16.24
C ARG A 284 -8.66 -58.29 16.42
N GLU A 285 -9.00 -59.18 15.50
CA GLU A 285 -8.62 -59.60 14.12
C GLU A 285 -9.73 -60.61 13.67
N PRO A 286 -9.74 -61.15 12.43
CA PRO A 286 -10.91 -61.76 11.80
C PRO A 286 -10.98 -63.29 11.97
N THR A 287 -12.19 -63.85 12.13
CA THR A 287 -12.45 -65.27 11.85
C THR A 287 -13.87 -65.54 11.33
N THR A 288 -13.85 -66.38 10.31
CA THR A 288 -14.85 -66.98 9.42
C THR A 288 -15.93 -67.86 10.07
N ALA A 289 -17.02 -68.02 9.31
CA ALA A 289 -17.92 -69.20 9.20
C ALA A 289 -18.98 -69.38 10.31
N VAL A 290 -20.20 -69.89 10.09
CA VAL A 290 -20.98 -70.39 8.92
C VAL A 290 -22.41 -70.65 9.47
N ASN A 291 -23.43 -70.42 8.62
CA ASN A 291 -24.80 -70.97 8.61
C ASN A 291 -25.75 -70.85 9.81
N GLY A 292 -27.03 -70.54 9.50
CA GLY A 292 -28.15 -70.89 10.38
C GLY A 292 -29.47 -70.14 10.17
N THR A 293 -30.12 -70.40 9.03
CA THR A 293 -31.58 -70.59 8.83
C THR A 293 -32.63 -69.58 9.37
N GLN A 294 -33.38 -69.11 8.37
CA GLN A 294 -34.70 -68.45 8.31
C GLN A 294 -35.71 -68.70 9.44
N ALA A 295 -36.42 -67.63 9.83
CA ALA A 295 -37.83 -67.67 10.19
C ALA A 295 -38.51 -66.36 9.77
N VAL A 296 -39.64 -66.54 9.07
CA VAL A 296 -40.54 -65.54 8.48
C VAL A 296 -41.53 -65.08 9.56
N ASP A 297 -41.74 -63.77 9.72
CA ASP A 297 -43.02 -63.25 10.23
C ASP A 297 -43.23 -61.74 9.91
N ASN A 298 -44.12 -61.53 8.94
CA ASN A 298 -45.33 -60.69 9.00
C ASN A 298 -45.26 -59.22 9.49
N ASN A 299 -45.51 -58.35 8.50
CA ASN A 299 -46.42 -57.19 8.57
C ASN A 299 -46.22 -56.18 9.70
N THR A 300 -45.42 -55.15 9.42
CA THR A 300 -45.68 -53.81 9.94
C THR A 300 -45.26 -52.79 8.89
N SER A 301 -46.25 -52.16 8.27
CA SER A 301 -46.11 -50.99 7.40
C SER A 301 -45.57 -49.82 8.22
N LYS A 302 -44.25 -49.75 8.36
CA LYS A 302 -43.52 -48.64 8.96
C LYS A 302 -43.58 -47.44 7.98
N PRO A 303 -43.87 -46.21 8.45
CA PRO A 303 -43.94 -45.06 7.56
C PRO A 303 -42.58 -44.88 6.89
N ARG A 304 -42.62 -44.82 5.55
CA ARG A 304 -41.47 -44.62 4.67
C ARG A 304 -40.67 -43.43 5.18
N SER A 305 -39.51 -43.71 5.77
CA SER A 305 -38.54 -42.70 6.15
C SER A 305 -38.31 -41.80 4.94
N ARG A 306 -38.68 -40.53 5.09
CA ARG A 306 -38.30 -39.47 4.14
C ARG A 306 -36.78 -39.47 4.14
N GLN A 307 -36.18 -40.03 3.10
CA GLN A 307 -34.76 -39.91 2.84
C GLN A 307 -34.47 -38.41 2.73
N GLU A 308 -33.84 -37.86 3.76
CA GLU A 308 -33.23 -36.53 3.72
C GLU A 308 -32.23 -36.55 2.55
N MET A 309 -32.53 -35.79 1.50
CA MET A 309 -31.56 -35.58 0.43
C MET A 309 -30.33 -34.91 1.04
N PRO A 310 -29.10 -35.36 0.73
CA PRO A 310 -27.92 -34.67 1.17
C PRO A 310 -27.96 -33.27 0.57
N THR A 311 -28.07 -32.24 1.41
CA THR A 311 -28.00 -30.85 0.97
C THR A 311 -26.66 -30.66 0.27
N ASP A 312 -26.69 -30.57 -1.06
CA ASP A 312 -25.51 -30.49 -1.91
C ASP A 312 -24.77 -29.20 -1.55
N GLN A 313 -23.69 -29.31 -0.77
CA GLN A 313 -22.81 -28.19 -0.35
C GLN A 313 -22.04 -27.56 -1.54
N THR A 314 -22.54 -27.73 -2.76
CA THR A 314 -21.80 -27.65 -4.02
C THR A 314 -22.46 -26.77 -5.05
N ILE A 315 -23.64 -26.18 -4.77
CA ILE A 315 -24.21 -25.14 -5.64
C ILE A 315 -23.41 -23.85 -5.42
N GLU A 316 -22.38 -23.67 -6.23
CA GLU A 316 -21.65 -22.42 -6.35
C GLU A 316 -22.35 -21.54 -7.39
N PHE A 317 -22.83 -20.37 -6.97
CA PHE A 317 -23.42 -19.40 -7.88
C PHE A 317 -22.33 -18.64 -8.64
N ASP A 318 -22.62 -18.26 -9.89
CA ASP A 318 -21.74 -17.34 -10.63
C ASP A 318 -21.89 -15.89 -10.13
N GLU A 319 -20.82 -15.10 -10.22
CA GLU A 319 -20.84 -13.69 -9.80
C GLU A 319 -21.96 -12.92 -10.49
N ARG A 320 -22.21 -13.21 -11.78
CA ARG A 320 -23.28 -12.56 -12.56
C ARG A 320 -24.67 -12.86 -12.00
N GLN A 321 -24.89 -14.06 -11.47
CA GLN A 321 -26.17 -14.44 -10.86
C GLN A 321 -26.39 -13.63 -9.57
N PHE A 322 -25.35 -13.47 -8.75
CA PHE A 322 -25.41 -12.63 -7.55
C PHE A 322 -25.66 -11.15 -7.87
N ILE A 323 -24.98 -10.61 -8.89
CA ILE A 323 -25.20 -9.24 -9.37
C ILE A 323 -26.67 -9.05 -9.80
N LYS A 324 -27.18 -9.96 -10.64
CA LYS A 324 -28.57 -9.91 -11.14
C LYS A 324 -29.60 -10.11 -10.02
N ALA A 325 -29.28 -10.92 -9.01
CA ALA A 325 -30.13 -11.12 -7.85
C ALA A 325 -30.03 -9.97 -6.84
N GLY A 326 -28.98 -9.15 -6.86
CA GLY A 326 -28.75 -8.12 -5.84
C GLY A 326 -28.18 -8.66 -4.53
N VAL A 327 -27.52 -9.83 -4.56
CA VAL A 327 -26.77 -10.35 -3.42
C VAL A 327 -25.45 -9.56 -3.33
N PRO A 328 -25.13 -8.93 -2.18
CA PRO A 328 -23.90 -8.16 -2.05
C PRO A 328 -22.69 -9.08 -2.09
N ILE A 329 -21.72 -8.75 -2.95
CA ILE A 329 -20.55 -9.60 -3.15
C ILE A 329 -19.39 -9.10 -2.31
N GLY A 330 -19.01 -9.87 -1.29
CA GLY A 330 -17.88 -9.60 -0.41
C GLY A 330 -16.56 -9.44 -1.16
N ARG A 331 -15.54 -8.87 -0.50
CA ARG A 331 -14.22 -8.70 -1.12
C ARG A 331 -13.37 -9.95 -0.89
N LYS A 332 -12.65 -10.39 -1.92
CA LYS A 332 -11.58 -11.38 -1.74
C LYS A 332 -10.53 -10.80 -0.76
N PRO A 333 -10.11 -11.53 0.27
CA PRO A 333 -9.19 -11.02 1.27
C PRO A 333 -7.78 -10.90 0.69
N THR A 334 -7.52 -9.82 -0.03
CA THR A 334 -6.21 -9.50 -0.62
C THR A 334 -5.55 -8.35 0.10
N ILE A 335 -4.21 -8.37 0.14
CA ILE A 335 -3.40 -7.34 0.76
C ILE A 335 -2.90 -6.40 -0.34
N ASP A 336 -3.65 -5.34 -0.61
CA ASP A 336 -3.27 -4.32 -1.60
C ASP A 336 -2.32 -3.26 -0.98
N LEU A 337 -1.07 -3.67 -0.73
CA LEU A 337 -0.01 -2.79 -0.23
C LEU A 337 1.06 -2.60 -1.32
N LYS A 338 0.85 -1.64 -2.23
CA LYS A 338 1.77 -1.34 -3.36
C LYS A 338 3.24 -1.28 -2.95
N ASN A 339 4.09 -2.17 -3.47
CA ASN A 339 5.50 -2.26 -3.08
C ASN A 339 6.46 -1.84 -4.20
N ASN A 340 6.53 -0.54 -4.51
CA ASN A 340 7.42 -0.01 -5.55
C ASN A 340 8.85 0.28 -5.04
N HIS A 341 9.16 -0.07 -3.79
CA HIS A 341 10.45 0.26 -3.16
C HIS A 341 11.64 -0.41 -3.86
N LEU A 342 11.45 -1.57 -4.48
CA LEU A 342 12.48 -2.24 -5.28
C LEU A 342 12.88 -1.41 -6.51
N GLN A 343 11.90 -0.85 -7.23
CA GLN A 343 12.18 0.02 -8.38
C GLN A 343 13.00 1.24 -7.94
N TYR A 344 12.59 1.90 -6.85
CA TYR A 344 13.33 3.05 -6.33
C TYR A 344 14.73 2.68 -5.83
N LEU A 345 14.89 1.52 -5.18
CA LEU A 345 16.19 0.99 -4.79
C LEU A 345 17.13 0.90 -6.00
N VAL A 346 16.66 0.33 -7.11
CA VAL A 346 17.44 0.23 -8.36
C VAL A 346 17.80 1.62 -8.89
N THR A 347 16.86 2.57 -8.89
CA THR A 347 17.14 3.95 -9.31
C THR A 347 18.23 4.61 -8.46
N TRP A 348 18.13 4.55 -7.14
CA TRP A 348 19.06 5.25 -6.23
C TRP A 348 20.45 4.63 -6.23
N TYR A 349 20.56 3.29 -6.23
CA TYR A 349 21.85 2.64 -6.35
C TYR A 349 22.45 2.79 -7.76
N GLY A 350 21.64 2.75 -8.81
CA GLY A 350 22.10 3.04 -10.18
C GLY A 350 22.65 4.46 -10.30
N LEU A 351 21.94 5.45 -9.74
CA LEU A 351 22.37 6.84 -9.71
C LEU A 351 23.67 7.04 -8.89
N SER A 352 23.76 6.38 -7.73
CA SER A 352 24.96 6.34 -6.90
C SER A 352 26.14 5.72 -7.64
N PHE A 353 25.93 4.63 -8.38
CA PHE A 353 26.96 3.92 -9.12
C PHE A 353 27.51 4.77 -10.28
N LEU A 354 26.61 5.32 -11.10
CA LEU A 354 26.99 6.17 -12.24
C LEU A 354 27.72 7.45 -11.79
N SER A 355 27.24 8.12 -10.74
CA SER A 355 27.90 9.30 -10.19
C SER A 355 29.24 8.99 -9.55
N THR A 356 29.40 7.81 -8.95
CA THR A 356 30.70 7.35 -8.45
C THR A 356 31.68 7.09 -9.58
N ILE A 357 31.25 6.48 -10.69
CA ILE A 357 32.08 6.31 -11.89
C ILE A 357 32.51 7.68 -12.43
N PHE A 358 31.57 8.61 -12.56
CA PHE A 358 31.86 9.98 -13.01
C PHE A 358 32.87 10.69 -12.10
N LEU A 359 32.69 10.58 -10.78
CA LEU A 359 33.62 11.09 -9.77
C LEU A 359 35.02 10.49 -9.95
N ILE A 360 35.15 9.17 -10.12
CA ILE A 360 36.44 8.50 -10.33
C ILE A 360 37.12 8.98 -11.61
N VAL A 361 36.37 9.09 -12.72
CA VAL A 361 36.90 9.58 -14.00
C VAL A 361 37.35 11.03 -13.88
N ALA A 362 36.58 11.89 -13.22
CA ALA A 362 36.92 13.29 -12.98
C ALA A 362 38.20 13.43 -12.14
N LEU A 363 38.35 12.63 -11.07
CA LEU A 363 39.56 12.59 -10.25
C LEU A 363 40.77 12.07 -11.03
N ARG A 364 40.61 11.05 -11.88
CA ARG A 364 41.67 10.54 -12.76
C ARG A 364 42.11 11.59 -13.79
N LYS A 365 41.16 12.33 -14.38
CA LYS A 365 41.44 13.41 -15.33
C LYS A 365 42.13 14.59 -14.64
N ALA A 366 41.71 14.96 -13.43
CA ALA A 366 42.35 16.01 -12.64
C ALA A 366 43.80 15.67 -12.30
N LYS A 367 44.12 14.41 -11.98
CA LYS A 367 45.50 13.95 -11.75
C LYS A 367 46.39 14.03 -13.00
N ARG A 368 45.82 13.79 -14.20
CA ARG A 368 46.57 13.85 -15.47
C ARG A 368 46.74 15.26 -16.03
N GLY A 369 45.83 16.18 -15.69
CA GLY A 369 45.76 17.53 -16.26
C GLY A 369 46.46 18.62 -15.44
N GLY A 370 47.50 18.29 -14.67
CA GLY A 370 48.29 19.28 -13.95
C GLY A 370 49.02 20.20 -14.92
N VAL A 371 48.42 21.35 -15.23
CA VAL A 371 49.08 22.45 -15.95
C VAL A 371 50.34 22.79 -15.16
N VAL A 372 51.52 22.70 -15.81
CA VAL A 372 52.81 23.10 -15.24
C VAL A 372 52.59 24.41 -14.50
N SER A 373 52.84 24.43 -13.18
CA SER A 373 52.53 25.63 -12.39
C SER A 373 53.33 26.80 -12.97
N GLN A 374 52.77 28.02 -12.97
CA GLN A 374 53.52 29.19 -13.45
C GLN A 374 54.88 29.31 -12.72
N ASP A 375 54.95 28.86 -11.46
CA ASP A 375 56.20 28.78 -10.70
C ASP A 375 57.16 27.71 -11.22
N GLN A 376 56.66 26.54 -11.64
CA GLN A 376 57.48 25.53 -12.32
C GLN A 376 57.97 26.05 -13.66
N LEU A 377 57.10 26.71 -14.44
CA LEU A 377 57.44 27.29 -15.73
C LEU A 377 58.45 28.44 -15.56
N MET A 378 58.33 29.26 -14.51
CA MET A 378 59.32 30.27 -14.12
C MET A 378 60.62 29.64 -13.64
N LYS A 379 60.58 28.58 -12.84
CA LYS A 379 61.78 27.85 -12.40
C LYS A 379 62.51 27.22 -13.58
N GLU A 380 61.79 26.65 -14.54
CA GLU A 380 62.38 26.13 -15.77
C GLU A 380 62.95 27.24 -16.64
N LYS A 381 62.25 28.37 -16.80
CA LYS A 381 62.77 29.55 -17.50
C LYS A 381 64.02 30.13 -16.83
N LEU A 382 64.06 30.22 -15.50
CA LEU A 382 65.23 30.67 -14.73
C LEU A 382 66.39 29.67 -14.84
N LYS A 383 66.11 28.37 -14.76
CA LYS A 383 67.11 27.31 -14.94
C LYS A 383 67.69 27.32 -16.34
N HIS A 384 66.86 27.57 -17.36
CA HIS A 384 67.30 27.76 -18.74
C HIS A 384 68.15 29.03 -18.85
N SER A 385 67.68 30.19 -18.37
CA SER A 385 68.45 31.44 -18.42
C SER A 385 69.81 31.33 -17.75
N ARG A 386 69.92 30.64 -16.61
CA ARG A 386 71.18 30.42 -15.87
C ARG A 386 72.14 29.45 -16.57
N LYS A 387 71.66 28.66 -17.54
CA LYS A 387 72.49 27.75 -18.34
C LYS A 387 73.09 28.44 -19.57
N TYR A 388 72.49 29.56 -20.02
CA TYR A 388 72.86 30.27 -21.25
C TYR A 388 73.33 31.73 -21.02
N MET A 389 73.37 32.18 -19.77
CA MET A 389 74.16 33.33 -19.30
C MET A 389 75.40 32.79 -18.61
#